data_AF-A0ABD1ZRW8-F1
#
_entry.id   AF-A0ABD1ZRW8-F1
#
_cell.length_a   1.000
_cell.length_b   1.000
_cell.length_c   1.000
_cell.angle_alpha   90.00
_cell.angle_beta   90.00
_cell.angle_gamma   90.00
#
_symmetry.space_group_name_H-M   'P 1'
#
loop_
_entity.id
_entity.type
_entity.pdbx_description
1 polymer ?
#
loop_
_entity_poly.entity_id
_entity_poly.type
_entity_poly.pdbx_seq_one_letter_code
_entity_poly.pdbx_strand_id
1 'polypeptide(L)'
;MGRSRRSYKKGKATVRVGLPKKKGGGSKPSMLAQYAAQGFVANPNVLGARDRSAHSVQSVELQSVRMDMDSKFDSDDETDEVKSALNKVRKDGKKAPVKRLTKMQRVYFSRLIQKHGFDYQAMARDIKLNEMQHPEGSLRKYVAQFLAYEKLPAEVKLPAATSVE
;
A
#
# COMPACT_ATOMS: atom_id res chain seq x y z
N MET A 1 24.22 -39.90 6.22
CA MET A 1 25.65 -39.87 5.84
C MET A 1 26.20 -38.45 5.96
N GLY A 2 26.58 -38.01 7.16
CA GLY A 2 27.19 -36.69 7.38
C GLY A 2 28.72 -36.80 7.31
N ARG A 3 29.36 -36.20 6.30
CA ARG A 3 30.83 -36.18 6.22
C ARG A 3 31.39 -35.32 7.37
N SER A 4 32.41 -35.83 8.04
CA SER A 4 33.14 -35.14 9.11
C SER A 4 33.56 -33.73 8.67
N ARG A 5 33.42 -32.73 9.55
CA ARG A 5 33.82 -31.33 9.32
C ARG A 5 35.29 -31.21 8.88
N ARG A 6 36.13 -32.17 9.28
CA ARG A 6 37.55 -32.25 8.86
C ARG A 6 37.69 -32.54 7.36
N SER A 7 36.77 -33.30 6.77
CA SER A 7 36.71 -33.57 5.32
C SER A 7 36.39 -32.31 4.52
N TYR A 8 35.53 -31.42 5.04
CA TYR A 8 35.14 -30.19 4.36
C TYR A 8 36.28 -29.17 4.21
N LYS A 9 37.22 -29.15 5.17
CA LYS A 9 38.37 -28.23 5.10
C LYS A 9 39.49 -28.70 4.17
N LYS A 10 39.65 -30.02 3.98
CA LYS A 10 40.71 -30.58 3.11
C LYS A 10 40.36 -30.55 1.61
N GLY A 11 39.08 -30.48 1.24
CA GLY A 11 38.63 -30.61 -0.15
C GLY A 11 38.30 -29.30 -0.88
N LYS A 12 38.47 -28.13 -0.26
CA LYS A 12 38.14 -26.85 -0.89
C LYS A 12 39.39 -26.17 -1.44
N ALA A 13 39.37 -25.84 -2.72
CA ALA A 13 40.38 -24.98 -3.33
C ALA A 13 40.39 -23.61 -2.63
N THR A 14 41.55 -23.18 -2.15
CA THR A 14 41.71 -21.85 -1.53
C THR A 14 41.70 -20.79 -2.63
N VAL A 15 40.59 -20.06 -2.75
CA VAL A 15 40.51 -18.88 -3.61
C VAL A 15 41.31 -17.75 -2.94
N ARG A 16 42.46 -17.41 -3.50
CA ARG A 16 43.25 -16.25 -3.06
C ARG A 16 42.58 -14.98 -3.58
N VAL A 17 41.70 -14.39 -2.78
CA VAL A 17 41.22 -13.02 -3.02
C VAL A 17 42.32 -12.05 -2.60
N GLY A 18 42.81 -11.25 -3.55
CA GLY A 18 43.82 -10.24 -3.27
C GLY A 18 43.24 -9.15 -2.37
N LEU A 19 43.87 -8.88 -1.22
CA LEU A 19 43.57 -7.69 -0.45
C LEU A 19 43.98 -6.45 -1.28
N PRO A 20 43.16 -5.38 -1.29
CA PRO A 20 43.50 -4.16 -2.01
C PRO A 20 44.82 -3.58 -1.48
N LYS A 21 45.75 -3.27 -2.40
CA LYS A 21 47.02 -2.61 -2.05
C LYS A 21 46.74 -1.24 -1.45
N LYS A 22 47.29 -0.98 -0.27
CA LYS A 22 47.23 0.31 0.42
C LYS A 22 47.95 1.38 -0.43
N LYS A 23 47.22 2.35 -0.99
CA LYS A 23 47.82 3.52 -1.66
C LYS A 23 48.54 4.39 -0.61
N GLY A 24 49.76 4.80 -0.95
CA GLY A 24 50.63 5.58 -0.09
C GLY A 24 50.12 7.00 0.18
N GLY A 25 50.31 7.43 1.43
CA GLY A 25 50.78 8.77 1.81
C GLY A 25 50.09 10.01 1.24
N GLY A 26 48.76 10.02 1.08
CA GLY A 26 48.01 11.29 1.12
C GLY A 26 47.80 11.69 2.58
N SER A 27 47.77 13.00 2.89
CA SER A 27 47.37 13.54 4.20
C SER A 27 46.23 12.68 4.74
N LYS A 28 46.47 12.01 5.88
CA LYS A 28 45.46 11.13 6.47
C LYS A 28 44.21 12.00 6.61
N PRO A 29 43.05 11.60 6.06
CA PRO A 29 41.82 12.33 6.32
C PRO A 29 41.71 12.50 7.83
N SER A 30 41.27 13.67 8.28
CA SER A 30 41.11 13.94 9.71
C SER A 30 40.37 12.77 10.34
N MET A 31 40.72 12.42 11.58
CA MET A 31 40.09 11.30 12.28
C MET A 31 38.55 11.36 12.15
N LEU A 32 37.98 12.56 12.18
CA LEU A 32 36.56 12.85 11.94
C LEU A 32 36.06 12.40 10.56
N ALA A 33 36.79 12.70 9.48
CA ALA A 33 36.43 12.26 8.13
C ALA A 33 36.51 10.72 7.97
N GLN A 34 37.41 10.06 8.70
CA GLN A 34 37.46 8.58 8.73
C GLN A 34 36.28 7.98 9.49
N TYR A 35 35.91 8.54 10.64
CA TYR A 35 34.77 8.08 11.40
C TYR A 35 33.44 8.29 10.66
N ALA A 36 33.27 9.41 9.97
CA ALA A 36 32.11 9.67 9.12
C ALA A 36 31.99 8.66 7.96
N ALA A 37 33.10 8.38 7.25
CA ALA A 37 33.12 7.42 6.14
C ALA A 37 32.87 5.96 6.58
N GLN A 38 33.14 5.63 7.85
CA GLN A 38 32.91 4.30 8.42
C GLN A 38 31.55 4.18 9.13
N GLY A 39 30.71 5.22 9.09
CA GLY A 39 29.39 5.24 9.76
C GLY A 39 29.45 5.40 11.28
N PHE A 40 30.61 5.74 11.84
CA PHE A 40 30.82 6.02 13.27
C PHE A 40 30.53 7.49 13.57
N VAL A 41 29.27 7.90 13.45
CA VAL A 41 28.80 9.19 13.98
C VAL A 41 27.45 8.92 14.65
N ALA A 42 27.48 8.60 15.94
CA ALA A 42 26.27 8.36 16.72
C ALA A 42 25.99 9.54 17.65
N ASN A 43 24.72 9.95 17.72
CA ASN A 43 24.20 10.90 18.70
C ASN A 43 23.93 10.18 20.03
N PRO A 44 24.54 10.59 21.17
CA PRO A 44 24.37 9.90 22.43
C PRO A 44 23.09 10.19 23.23
N ASN A 45 22.22 11.10 22.80
CA ASN A 45 20.87 11.18 23.40
C ASN A 45 19.94 10.06 22.86
N VAL A 46 20.40 9.31 21.84
CA VAL A 46 19.89 7.98 21.42
C VAL A 46 20.72 6.84 22.05
N LEU A 47 21.94 7.13 22.52
CA LEU A 47 22.73 6.24 23.39
C LEU A 47 22.28 6.45 24.84
N GLY A 48 21.07 5.99 25.17
CA GLY A 48 20.58 6.06 26.55
C GLY A 48 21.60 5.48 27.55
N ALA A 49 21.89 6.25 28.60
CA ALA A 49 22.72 5.91 29.77
C ALA A 49 24.24 6.20 29.65
N ARG A 50 24.63 7.41 30.09
CA ARG A 50 25.95 7.75 30.66
C ARG A 50 27.14 7.35 29.80
N ASP A 51 27.39 8.10 28.74
CA ASP A 51 28.69 8.02 28.07
C ASP A 51 29.75 8.81 28.89
N ARG A 52 30.87 8.15 29.21
CA ARG A 52 31.92 8.64 30.13
C ARG A 52 33.15 9.19 29.40
N SER A 53 33.08 9.45 28.10
CA SER A 53 34.24 9.83 27.28
C SER A 53 34.21 11.32 26.87
N ALA A 54 35.29 12.05 27.19
CA ALA A 54 35.35 13.52 27.05
C ALA A 54 35.68 14.02 25.62
N HIS A 55 35.84 13.15 24.62
CA HIS A 55 36.47 13.49 23.32
C HIS A 55 35.57 13.27 22.09
N SER A 56 34.26 13.05 22.27
CA SER A 56 33.32 12.91 21.15
C SER A 56 32.94 14.28 20.57
N VAL A 57 33.28 14.54 19.30
CA VAL A 57 32.83 15.74 18.58
C VAL A 57 31.45 15.47 17.99
N GLN A 58 30.41 16.16 18.49
CA GLN A 58 29.05 16.09 17.97
C GLN A 58 28.83 17.21 16.95
N SER A 59 28.46 16.87 15.72
CA SER A 59 28.04 17.86 14.71
C SER A 59 26.52 17.87 14.60
N VAL A 60 25.90 18.99 14.96
CA VAL A 60 24.44 19.17 14.95
C VAL A 60 23.84 18.97 13.55
N GLU A 61 24.53 19.45 12.51
CA GLU A 61 24.10 19.33 11.10
C GLU A 61 23.95 17.88 10.62
N LEU A 62 24.76 16.94 11.13
CA LEU A 62 24.67 15.52 10.79
C LEU A 62 23.67 14.75 11.67
N GLN A 63 23.20 15.35 12.75
CA GLN A 63 22.26 14.74 13.69
C GLN A 63 20.80 15.10 13.39
N SER A 64 20.54 16.23 12.74
CA SER A 64 19.23 16.54 12.20
C SER A 64 19.01 15.73 10.93
N VAL A 65 18.16 14.71 10.98
CA VAL A 65 17.65 14.11 9.74
C VAL A 65 16.93 15.23 8.99
N ARG A 66 17.50 15.69 7.87
CA ARG A 66 16.77 16.49 6.89
C ARG A 66 15.73 15.56 6.30
N MET A 67 14.60 15.43 7.01
CA MET A 67 13.42 14.83 6.44
C MET A 67 12.95 15.86 5.41
N ASP A 68 13.30 15.64 4.15
CA ASP A 68 12.66 16.34 3.04
C ASP A 68 11.19 15.87 3.04
N MET A 69 10.37 16.44 3.91
CA MET A 69 8.92 16.15 4.02
C MET A 69 8.19 16.49 2.71
N ASP A 70 8.85 17.27 1.85
CA ASP A 70 8.41 17.63 0.51
C ASP A 70 8.91 16.68 -0.58
N SER A 71 9.73 15.67 -0.23
CA SER A 71 9.95 14.52 -1.13
C SER A 71 8.68 13.67 -1.10
N LYS A 72 7.67 14.19 -1.79
CA LYS A 72 6.50 13.47 -2.22
C LYS A 72 7.02 12.30 -3.05
N PHE A 73 7.29 11.19 -2.36
CA PHE A 73 7.57 9.90 -2.97
C PHE A 73 6.22 9.43 -3.54
N ASP A 74 5.74 10.13 -4.57
CA ASP A 74 4.69 9.67 -5.46
C ASP A 74 5.34 8.53 -6.23
N SER A 75 5.51 7.38 -5.56
CA SER A 75 5.92 6.15 -6.21
C SER A 75 4.86 5.86 -7.26
N ASP A 76 5.21 6.15 -8.51
CA ASP A 76 4.33 5.97 -9.65
C ASP A 76 3.98 4.47 -9.87
N ASP A 77 4.60 3.59 -9.08
CA ASP A 77 4.34 2.16 -9.00
C ASP A 77 3.04 1.78 -8.27
N GLU A 78 2.36 2.70 -7.57
CA GLU A 78 1.04 2.37 -7.00
C GLU A 78 0.04 2.08 -8.13
N THR A 79 -0.56 0.88 -8.11
CA THR A 79 -1.59 0.51 -9.07
C THR A 79 -2.83 1.40 -8.92
N ASP A 80 -3.52 1.63 -10.03
CA ASP A 80 -4.73 2.45 -10.06
C ASP A 80 -5.84 1.96 -9.12
N GLU A 81 -5.84 0.65 -8.83
CA GLU A 81 -6.77 0.02 -7.89
C GLU A 81 -6.53 0.54 -6.47
N VAL A 82 -5.26 0.61 -6.03
CA VAL A 82 -4.85 1.16 -4.74
C VAL A 82 -5.18 2.65 -4.66
N LYS A 83 -4.92 3.40 -5.74
CA LYS A 83 -5.28 4.83 -5.82
C LYS A 83 -6.79 5.04 -5.66
N SER A 84 -7.59 4.23 -6.36
CA SER A 84 -9.05 4.31 -6.28
C SER A 84 -9.61 3.97 -4.89
N ALA A 85 -9.03 2.99 -4.20
CA ALA A 85 -9.44 2.60 -2.85
C ALA A 85 -9.13 3.68 -1.81
N LEU A 86 -8.04 4.41 -2.00
CA LEU A 86 -7.62 5.54 -1.17
C LEU A 86 -8.29 6.87 -1.58
N ASN A 87 -9.26 6.85 -2.49
CA ASN A 87 -9.91 8.03 -3.07
C ASN A 87 -8.94 9.02 -3.75
N LYS A 88 -7.76 8.56 -4.18
CA LYS A 88 -6.84 9.34 -5.02
C LYS A 88 -7.33 9.31 -6.48
N VAL A 89 -6.97 10.34 -7.24
CA VAL A 89 -7.25 10.38 -8.68
C VAL A 89 -6.40 9.32 -9.39
N ARG A 90 -7.00 8.55 -10.31
CA ARG A 90 -6.25 7.63 -11.18
C ARG A 90 -5.31 8.41 -12.09
N LYS A 91 -4.27 7.76 -12.63
CA LYS A 91 -3.33 8.43 -13.56
C LYS A 91 -4.05 9.06 -14.75
N ASP A 92 -5.09 8.39 -15.25
CA ASP A 92 -5.88 8.85 -16.40
C ASP A 92 -6.88 9.97 -16.09
N GLY A 93 -6.99 10.42 -14.82
CA GLY A 93 -8.01 11.39 -14.38
C GLY A 93 -9.45 10.85 -14.34
N LYS A 94 -9.71 9.69 -14.97
CA LYS A 94 -11.02 9.06 -15.03
C LYS A 94 -11.35 8.34 -13.72
N LYS A 95 -12.63 8.35 -13.35
CA LYS A 95 -13.13 7.56 -12.21
C LYS A 95 -13.03 6.07 -12.55
N ALA A 96 -12.79 5.24 -11.53
CA ALA A 96 -12.81 3.79 -11.70
C ALA A 96 -14.18 3.35 -12.26
N PRO A 97 -14.20 2.45 -13.25
CA PRO A 97 -15.46 1.91 -13.74
C PRO A 97 -16.19 1.21 -12.58
N VAL A 98 -17.51 1.34 -12.57
CA VAL A 98 -18.36 0.72 -11.55
C VAL A 98 -18.09 -0.79 -11.54
N LYS A 99 -17.91 -1.43 -10.38
CA LYS A 99 -17.63 -2.88 -10.36
C LYS A 99 -18.88 -3.68 -10.78
N ARG A 100 -18.69 -4.73 -11.58
CA ARG A 100 -19.75 -5.69 -11.89
C ARG A 100 -20.15 -6.49 -10.66
N LEU A 101 -21.44 -6.76 -10.54
CA LEU A 101 -22.01 -7.53 -9.45
C LEU A 101 -21.72 -9.04 -9.60
N THR A 102 -21.54 -9.75 -8.49
CA THR A 102 -21.27 -11.21 -8.55
C THR A 102 -22.49 -11.99 -9.06
N LYS A 103 -22.29 -13.21 -9.59
CA LYS A 103 -23.40 -14.02 -10.14
C LYS A 103 -24.56 -14.22 -9.15
N MET A 104 -24.26 -14.54 -7.90
CA MET A 104 -25.29 -14.75 -6.87
C MET A 104 -26.01 -13.46 -6.49
N GLN A 105 -25.27 -12.36 -6.35
CA GLN A 105 -25.85 -11.05 -6.08
C GLN A 105 -26.81 -10.62 -7.20
N ARG A 106 -26.47 -10.88 -8.47
CA ARG A 106 -27.35 -10.56 -9.59
C ARG A 106 -28.72 -11.23 -9.47
N VAL A 107 -28.73 -12.53 -9.17
CA VAL A 107 -29.98 -13.30 -8.94
C VAL A 107 -30.75 -12.77 -7.74
N TYR A 108 -30.05 -12.37 -6.68
CA TYR A 108 -30.67 -11.80 -5.49
C TYR A 108 -31.34 -10.45 -5.79
N PHE A 109 -30.61 -9.51 -6.36
CA PHE A 109 -31.14 -8.18 -6.67
C PHE A 109 -32.14 -8.19 -7.81
N SER A 110 -32.03 -9.11 -8.77
CA SER A 110 -33.06 -9.25 -9.81
C SER A 110 -34.43 -9.60 -9.20
N ARG A 111 -34.48 -10.45 -8.18
CA ARG A 111 -35.74 -10.80 -7.48
C ARG A 111 -36.32 -9.61 -6.71
N LEU A 112 -35.46 -8.85 -6.03
CA LEU A 112 -35.88 -7.63 -5.31
C LEU A 112 -36.45 -6.58 -6.27
N ILE A 113 -35.76 -6.33 -7.39
CA ILE A 113 -36.19 -5.38 -8.43
C ILE A 113 -37.49 -5.86 -9.09
N GLN A 114 -37.65 -7.16 -9.37
CA GLN A 114 -38.88 -7.70 -9.94
C GLN A 114 -40.10 -7.50 -9.03
N LYS A 115 -39.94 -7.63 -7.71
CA LYS A 115 -41.06 -7.49 -6.77
C LYS A 115 -41.40 -6.04 -6.42
N HIS A 116 -40.38 -5.23 -6.14
CA HIS A 116 -40.57 -3.87 -5.58
C HIS A 116 -40.21 -2.75 -6.56
N GLY A 117 -39.72 -3.07 -7.77
CA GLY A 117 -39.33 -2.10 -8.77
C GLY A 117 -38.11 -1.28 -8.34
N PHE A 118 -38.29 0.02 -8.12
CA PHE A 118 -37.25 0.96 -7.67
C PHE A 118 -37.58 1.63 -6.33
N ASP A 119 -38.55 1.10 -5.58
CA ASP A 119 -38.82 1.55 -4.22
C ASP A 119 -37.84 0.90 -3.22
N TYR A 120 -36.79 1.64 -2.90
CA TYR A 120 -35.74 1.17 -2.00
C TYR A 120 -36.21 1.00 -0.55
N GLN A 121 -37.20 1.77 -0.11
CA GLN A 121 -37.72 1.69 1.25
C GLN A 121 -38.53 0.41 1.43
N ALA A 122 -39.35 0.06 0.43
CA ALA A 122 -40.08 -1.22 0.39
C ALA A 122 -39.12 -2.42 0.33
N MET A 123 -38.07 -2.36 -0.49
CA MET A 123 -37.05 -3.41 -0.56
C MET A 123 -36.32 -3.60 0.78
N ALA A 124 -35.95 -2.51 1.45
CA ALA A 124 -35.23 -2.57 2.72
C ALA A 124 -36.08 -3.23 3.81
N ARG A 125 -37.40 -3.00 3.80
CA ARG A 125 -38.37 -3.56 4.75
C ARG A 125 -38.78 -5.00 4.42
N ASP A 126 -38.46 -5.54 3.25
CA ASP A 126 -38.82 -6.91 2.88
C ASP A 126 -37.91 -7.94 3.56
N ILE A 127 -38.32 -8.37 4.75
CA ILE A 127 -37.56 -9.34 5.58
C ILE A 127 -37.33 -10.67 4.85
N LYS A 128 -38.21 -11.06 3.93
CA LYS A 128 -38.15 -12.38 3.27
C LYS A 128 -37.20 -12.37 2.07
N LEU A 129 -37.27 -11.34 1.22
CA LEU A 129 -36.39 -11.25 0.06
C LEU A 129 -35.07 -10.56 0.38
N ASN A 130 -35.08 -9.60 1.30
CA ASN A 130 -33.87 -8.93 1.77
C ASN A 130 -33.28 -9.67 2.98
N GLU A 131 -32.95 -10.96 2.81
CA GLU A 131 -32.45 -11.81 3.91
C GLU A 131 -31.18 -11.25 4.56
N MET A 132 -30.33 -10.60 3.76
CA MET A 132 -29.10 -9.95 4.25
C MET A 132 -29.33 -8.54 4.82
N GLN A 133 -30.60 -8.13 4.98
CA GLN A 133 -31.04 -6.89 5.62
C GLN A 133 -30.26 -5.66 5.17
N HIS A 134 -30.05 -5.53 3.86
CA HIS A 134 -29.29 -4.41 3.33
C HIS A 134 -30.02 -3.08 3.59
N PRO A 135 -29.30 -2.05 4.09
CA PRO A 135 -29.88 -0.72 4.26
C PRO A 135 -30.08 -0.06 2.88
N GLU A 136 -31.00 0.90 2.81
CA GLU A 136 -31.39 1.59 1.57
C GLU A 136 -30.20 2.13 0.76
N GLY A 137 -29.21 2.72 1.43
CA GLY A 137 -28.02 3.26 0.76
C GLY A 137 -27.18 2.19 0.06
N SER A 138 -27.13 0.97 0.61
CA SER A 138 -26.45 -0.16 -0.04
C SER A 138 -27.26 -0.67 -1.22
N LEU A 139 -28.60 -0.75 -1.07
CA LEU A 139 -29.50 -1.15 -2.16
C LEU A 139 -29.38 -0.22 -3.36
N ARG A 140 -29.35 1.11 -3.15
CA ARG A 140 -29.13 2.09 -4.22
C ARG A 140 -27.83 1.84 -4.99
N LYS A 141 -26.73 1.57 -4.28
CA LYS A 141 -25.43 1.26 -4.90
C LYS A 141 -25.48 -0.02 -5.73
N TYR A 142 -26.08 -1.09 -5.19
CA TYR A 142 -26.15 -2.38 -5.89
C TYR A 142 -27.10 -2.35 -7.09
N VAL A 143 -28.24 -1.68 -6.99
CA VAL A 143 -29.17 -1.50 -8.11
C VAL A 143 -28.52 -0.64 -9.19
N ALA A 144 -27.80 0.43 -8.84
CA ALA A 144 -27.04 1.22 -9.81
C ALA A 144 -25.94 0.38 -10.51
N GLN A 145 -25.24 -0.48 -9.76
CA GLN A 145 -24.28 -1.44 -10.34
C GLN A 145 -24.96 -2.42 -11.30
N PHE A 146 -26.13 -2.94 -10.93
CA PHE A 146 -26.91 -3.86 -11.75
C PHE A 146 -27.33 -3.21 -13.07
N LEU A 147 -27.91 -2.00 -13.01
CA LEU A 147 -28.34 -1.23 -14.19
C LEU A 147 -27.20 -0.88 -15.16
N ALA A 148 -26.00 -0.60 -14.63
CA ALA A 148 -24.86 -0.21 -15.46
C ALA A 148 -24.39 -1.33 -16.41
N TYR A 149 -24.69 -2.60 -16.09
CA TYR A 149 -24.16 -3.75 -16.80
C TYR A 149 -25.21 -4.69 -17.38
N GLU A 150 -26.43 -4.67 -16.83
CA GLU A 150 -27.49 -5.59 -17.21
C GLU A 150 -28.66 -4.87 -17.88
N LYS A 151 -29.25 -5.55 -18.85
CA LYS A 151 -30.53 -5.13 -19.43
C LYS A 151 -31.62 -5.59 -18.47
N LEU A 152 -32.47 -4.66 -18.02
CA LEU A 152 -33.59 -4.98 -17.15
C LEU A 152 -34.52 -6.01 -17.82
N PRO A 153 -35.14 -6.91 -17.03
CA PRO A 153 -36.27 -7.69 -17.54
C PRO A 153 -37.37 -6.71 -17.99
N ALA A 154 -37.97 -6.96 -19.15
CA ALA A 154 -38.85 -6.04 -19.87
C ALA A 154 -40.09 -5.55 -19.09
N GLU A 155 -40.37 -6.16 -17.94
CA GLU A 155 -41.56 -5.92 -17.13
C GLU A 155 -41.39 -4.79 -16.09
N VAL A 156 -40.16 -4.32 -15.84
CA VAL A 156 -39.90 -3.32 -14.79
C VAL A 156 -39.94 -1.90 -15.37
N LYS A 157 -40.95 -1.12 -14.96
CA LYS A 157 -41.06 0.32 -15.30
C LYS A 157 -39.87 1.09 -14.72
N LEU A 158 -39.08 1.69 -15.59
CA LEU A 158 -38.02 2.63 -15.21
C LEU A 158 -38.63 3.84 -14.48
N PRO A 159 -38.00 4.36 -13.41
CA PRO A 159 -38.39 5.65 -12.88
C PRO A 159 -38.10 6.69 -13.95
N ALA A 160 -39.03 7.59 -14.20
CA ALA A 160 -38.77 8.78 -15.01
C ALA A 160 -37.52 9.45 -14.42
N ALA A 161 -36.50 9.66 -15.25
CA ALA A 161 -35.20 10.15 -14.83
C ALA A 161 -35.40 11.40 -13.97
N THR A 162 -35.21 11.25 -12.65
CA THR A 162 -35.10 12.39 -11.76
C THR A 162 -33.75 13.02 -12.05
N SER A 163 -33.76 14.04 -12.91
CA SER A 163 -32.70 15.03 -13.02
C SER A 163 -32.46 15.59 -11.61
N VAL A 164 -31.38 15.14 -10.98
CA VAL A 164 -30.84 15.80 -9.80
C VAL A 164 -29.85 16.83 -10.36
N GLU A 165 -30.27 18.10 -10.32
CA GLU A 165 -29.40 19.28 -10.54
C GLU A 165 -28.25 19.33 -9.53
#